data_AF-W8WUH4-F1
#
_entry.id   AF-W8WUH4-F1
#
_cell.length_a   1.000
_cell.length_b   1.000
_cell.length_c   1.000
_cell.angle_alpha   90.00
_cell.angle_beta   90.00
_cell.angle_gamma   90.00
#
_symmetry.space_group_name_H-M   'P 1'
#
loop_
_entity.id
_entity.type
_entity.pdbx_description
1 polymer ?
#
loop_
_entity_poly.entity_id
_entity_poly.type
_entity_poly.pdbx_seq_one_letter_code
_entity_poly.pdbx_strand_id
1 'polypeptide(L)'
;MPGLAAAAGACVGVLLGRWARAYADRLDADAPATAGTLWAAAADAPSRPWRPLRDGPMAALLGLAAGLLAAGGGLALVPLLLVLAALAWIDARSGLLPDALTLPLMAAGWLLGPQGFGTAAGASALVWAGLAGMAGLYRRLRGRDGFGGGDVKCLAALAGWFGPQAALGILWLACVLGLAACLARRGGWRRPYAFGPCIAAAAGAWMLAPLGAVLLAPPWVSPPAPPCALPPAAFLAPLGAPLAAPGTALAVHSCL
;
A
#
# COMPACT_ATOMS: atom_id res chain seq x y z
N MET A 1 -16.38 16.19 -4.48
CA MET A 1 -15.37 15.99 -3.42
C MET A 1 -13.91 15.77 -3.88
N PRO A 2 -13.55 15.44 -5.15
CA PRO A 2 -12.15 15.10 -5.48
C PRO A 2 -11.18 16.29 -5.36
N GLY A 3 -11.63 17.52 -5.65
CA GLY A 3 -10.80 18.72 -5.48
C GLY A 3 -10.39 19.00 -4.03
N LEU A 4 -11.28 18.76 -3.07
CA LEU A 4 -10.96 18.89 -1.65
C LEU A 4 -9.97 17.82 -1.20
N ALA A 5 -10.14 16.57 -1.65
CA ALA A 5 -9.20 15.50 -1.35
C ALA A 5 -7.82 15.78 -1.95
N ALA A 6 -7.76 16.36 -3.16
CA ALA A 6 -6.50 16.74 -3.78
C ALA A 6 -5.79 17.87 -3.02
N ALA A 7 -6.52 18.92 -2.62
CA ALA A 7 -5.97 20.01 -1.83
C ALA A 7 -5.49 19.53 -0.45
N ALA A 8 -6.29 18.69 0.22
CA ALA A 8 -5.91 18.08 1.49
C ALA A 8 -4.67 17.19 1.34
N GLY A 9 -4.63 16.32 0.32
CA GLY A 9 -3.49 15.46 0.02
C GLY A 9 -2.21 16.26 -0.25
N ALA A 10 -2.31 17.39 -0.96
CA ALA A 10 -1.17 18.28 -1.21
C ALA A 10 -0.67 18.95 0.08
N CYS A 11 -1.58 19.46 0.92
CA CYS A 11 -1.24 20.08 2.20
C CYS A 11 -0.56 19.08 3.14
N VAL A 12 -1.14 17.88 3.27
CA VAL A 12 -0.56 16.78 4.06
C VAL A 12 0.79 16.37 3.47
N GLY A 13 0.93 16.31 2.14
CA GLY A 13 2.20 15.97 1.51
C GLY A 13 3.32 16.99 1.75
N VAL A 14 3.00 18.28 1.86
CA VAL A 14 3.98 19.30 2.30
C VAL A 14 4.46 19.03 3.73
N LEU A 15 3.52 18.78 4.65
CA LEU A 15 3.85 18.47 6.05
C LEU A 15 4.66 17.18 6.16
N LEU A 16 4.24 16.15 5.44
CA LEU A 16 4.91 14.86 5.41
C LEU A 16 6.32 14.97 4.83
N GLY A 17 6.55 15.85 3.84
CA GLY A 17 7.89 16.09 3.28
C GLY A 17 8.82 16.75 4.27
N ARG A 18 8.31 17.77 4.97
CA ARG A 18 9.04 18.43 6.05
C ARG A 18 9.38 17.45 7.17
N TRP A 19 8.43 16.60 7.53
CA TRP A 19 8.60 15.57 8.55
C TRP A 19 9.62 14.50 8.15
N ALA A 20 9.48 13.91 6.96
CA ALA A 20 10.38 12.87 6.49
C ALA A 20 11.82 13.39 6.34
N ARG A 21 12.00 14.65 5.91
CA ARG A 21 13.30 15.33 5.95
C ARG A 21 13.84 15.49 7.38
N ALA A 22 13.00 15.96 8.32
CA ALA A 22 13.41 16.15 9.71
C ALA A 22 13.80 14.84 10.40
N TYR A 23 13.15 13.74 10.05
CA TYR A 23 13.49 12.40 10.52
C TYR A 23 14.80 11.92 9.91
N ALA A 24 14.94 12.04 8.59
CA ALA A 24 16.14 11.59 7.92
C ALA A 24 17.38 12.43 8.28
N ASP A 25 17.25 13.72 8.58
CA ASP A 25 18.36 14.54 9.11
C ASP A 25 18.84 14.05 10.48
N ARG A 26 17.95 13.47 11.30
CA ARG A 26 18.32 12.87 12.59
C ARG A 26 19.04 11.55 12.40
N LEU A 27 18.59 10.73 11.44
CA LEU A 27 19.29 9.49 11.10
C LEU A 27 20.70 9.76 10.56
N ASP A 28 20.86 10.79 9.72
CA ASP A 28 22.16 11.25 9.23
C ASP A 28 23.08 11.77 10.37
N ALA A 29 22.49 12.16 11.50
CA ALA A 29 23.18 12.58 12.72
C ALA A 29 23.35 11.42 13.73
N ASP A 30 23.31 10.17 13.26
CA ASP A 30 23.46 8.94 14.04
C ASP A 30 22.40 8.73 15.14
N ALA A 31 21.24 9.39 15.04
CA ALA A 31 20.13 9.13 15.95
C ALA A 31 19.54 7.72 15.70
N PRO A 32 19.12 6.99 16.75
CA PRO A 32 18.61 5.63 16.59
C PRO A 32 17.25 5.63 15.87
N ALA A 33 17.03 4.69 14.95
CA ALA A 33 15.78 4.55 14.19
C ALA A 33 14.64 3.97 15.07
N THR A 34 14.10 4.80 15.96
CA THR A 34 13.13 4.43 16.99
C THR A 34 11.86 5.26 16.86
N ALA A 35 10.78 4.82 17.51
CA ALA A 35 9.57 5.63 17.60
C ALA A 35 9.83 7.01 18.23
N GLY A 36 10.75 7.10 19.20
CA GLY A 36 11.09 8.37 19.85
C GLY A 36 11.68 9.40 18.89
N THR A 37 12.63 9.00 18.04
CA THR A 37 13.22 9.91 17.03
C THR A 37 12.21 10.29 15.95
N LEU A 38 11.30 9.37 15.62
CA LEU A 38 10.20 9.58 14.69
C LEU A 38 9.20 10.63 15.20
N TRP A 39 8.78 10.54 16.47
CA TRP A 39 7.88 11.50 17.09
C TRP A 39 8.55 12.85 17.35
N ALA A 40 9.83 12.86 17.71
CA ALA A 40 10.60 14.10 17.81
C ALA A 40 10.68 14.82 16.44
N ALA A 41 10.87 14.07 15.35
CA ALA A 41 10.80 14.64 14.01
C ALA A 41 9.40 15.17 13.67
N ALA A 42 8.34 14.50 14.13
CA ALA A 42 6.94 14.95 13.95
C ALA A 42 6.67 16.29 14.62
N ALA A 43 7.18 16.47 15.85
CA ALA A 43 7.06 17.73 16.58
C ALA A 43 7.79 18.89 15.88
N ASP A 44 8.92 18.63 15.24
CA ASP A 44 9.71 19.63 14.52
C ASP A 44 9.18 19.98 13.12
N ALA A 45 8.44 19.06 12.49
CA ALA A 45 8.03 19.21 11.09
C ALA A 45 7.31 20.56 10.79
N PRO A 46 6.40 21.06 11.65
CA PRO A 46 5.70 22.32 11.43
C PRO A 46 6.57 23.58 11.55
N SER A 47 7.75 23.51 12.16
CA SER A 47 8.66 24.66 12.29
C SER A 47 9.73 24.71 11.19
N ARG A 48 10.00 23.59 10.51
CA ARG A 48 11.01 23.49 9.44
C ARG A 48 10.61 24.30 8.20
N PRO A 49 11.47 25.11 7.56
CA PRO A 49 11.08 25.83 6.35
C PRO A 49 10.71 24.86 5.21
N TRP A 50 9.65 25.21 4.47
CA TRP A 50 9.25 24.50 3.27
C TRP A 50 10.30 24.68 2.17
N ARG A 51 10.68 23.59 1.51
CA ARG A 51 11.67 23.60 0.42
C ARG A 51 11.00 23.05 -0.84
N PRO A 52 10.50 23.89 -1.76
CA PRO A 52 9.68 23.44 -2.89
C PRO A 52 10.37 22.40 -3.77
N LEU A 53 11.68 22.55 -4.01
CA LEU A 53 12.48 21.60 -4.78
C LEU A 53 12.59 20.20 -4.13
N ARG A 54 12.43 20.11 -2.81
CA ARG A 54 12.52 18.83 -2.07
C ARG A 54 11.14 18.30 -1.69
N ASP A 55 10.28 19.13 -1.14
CA ASP A 55 8.95 18.71 -0.64
C ASP A 55 7.86 18.74 -1.70
N GLY A 56 8.02 19.59 -2.72
CA GLY A 56 7.02 19.80 -3.77
C GLY A 56 6.64 18.54 -4.54
N PRO A 57 7.59 17.65 -4.93
CA PRO A 57 7.25 16.40 -5.60
C PRO A 57 6.33 15.52 -4.77
N MET A 58 6.59 15.37 -3.47
CA MET A 58 5.75 14.54 -2.61
C MET A 58 4.37 15.17 -2.36
N ALA A 59 4.30 16.48 -2.20
CA ALA A 59 3.04 17.22 -2.14
C ALA A 59 2.19 17.04 -3.41
N ALA A 60 2.81 17.18 -4.59
CA ALA A 60 2.13 17.02 -5.87
C ALA A 60 1.63 15.58 -6.06
N LEU A 61 2.48 14.58 -5.78
CA LEU A 61 2.12 13.17 -5.91
C LEU A 61 0.98 12.78 -4.97
N LEU A 62 1.04 13.19 -3.71
CA LEU A 62 -0.01 12.87 -2.74
C LEU A 62 -1.30 13.63 -3.01
N GLY A 63 -1.24 14.89 -3.44
CA GLY A 63 -2.41 15.64 -3.87
C GLY A 63 -3.09 14.98 -5.08
N LEU A 64 -2.33 14.64 -6.12
CA LEU A 64 -2.86 13.96 -7.30
C LEU A 64 -3.49 12.61 -6.92
N ALA A 65 -2.76 11.76 -6.22
CA ALA A 65 -3.21 10.42 -5.90
C ALA A 65 -4.42 10.42 -4.93
N ALA A 66 -4.47 11.34 -3.95
CA ALA A 66 -5.64 11.50 -3.09
C ALA A 66 -6.87 11.99 -3.88
N GLY A 67 -6.68 12.92 -4.83
CA GLY A 67 -7.74 13.37 -5.72
C GLY A 67 -8.29 12.25 -6.62
N LEU A 68 -7.40 11.45 -7.20
CA LEU A 68 -7.77 10.29 -8.04
C LEU A 68 -8.49 9.20 -7.23
N LEU A 69 -7.96 8.85 -6.06
CA LEU A 69 -8.62 7.90 -5.15
C LEU A 69 -10.00 8.40 -4.73
N ALA A 70 -10.14 9.68 -4.41
CA ALA A 70 -11.43 10.27 -4.08
C ALA A 70 -12.42 10.23 -5.26
N ALA A 71 -11.93 10.41 -6.50
CA ALA A 71 -12.77 10.39 -7.69
C ALA A 71 -13.39 9.01 -7.96
N GLY A 72 -12.69 7.91 -7.66
CA GLY A 72 -13.24 6.56 -7.81
C GLY A 72 -13.57 5.84 -6.50
N GLY A 73 -13.86 6.58 -5.43
CA GLY A 73 -14.39 6.01 -4.18
C GLY A 73 -13.36 5.32 -3.27
N GLY A 74 -12.06 5.39 -3.59
CA GLY A 74 -10.95 4.78 -2.85
C GLY A 74 -10.42 5.60 -1.66
N LEU A 75 -11.23 6.46 -1.03
CA LEU A 75 -10.77 7.34 0.08
C LEU A 75 -10.14 6.55 1.25
N ALA A 76 -10.61 5.33 1.50
CA ALA A 76 -10.06 4.45 2.54
C ALA A 76 -8.58 4.06 2.32
N LEU A 77 -8.08 4.19 1.10
CA LEU A 77 -6.69 3.86 0.73
C LEU A 77 -5.72 5.04 0.89
N VAL A 78 -6.23 6.27 1.04
CA VAL A 78 -5.41 7.47 1.26
C VAL A 78 -4.47 7.35 2.46
N PRO A 79 -4.88 6.90 3.66
CA PRO A 79 -3.94 6.75 4.78
C PRO A 79 -2.82 5.75 4.50
N LEU A 80 -3.12 4.64 3.82
CA LEU A 80 -2.13 3.65 3.40
C LEU A 80 -1.11 4.30 2.43
N LEU A 81 -1.60 5.06 1.45
CA LEU A 81 -0.75 5.78 0.51
C LEU A 81 0.18 6.79 1.21
N LEU A 82 -0.33 7.54 2.20
CA LEU A 82 0.46 8.51 2.96
C LEU A 82 1.62 7.85 3.70
N VAL A 83 1.37 6.73 4.39
CA VAL A 83 2.43 5.99 5.10
C VAL A 83 3.45 5.41 4.11
N LEU A 84 3.01 4.88 2.97
CA LEU A 84 3.91 4.37 1.93
C LEU A 84 4.80 5.47 1.34
N ALA A 85 4.24 6.65 1.07
CA ALA A 85 5.02 7.78 0.55
C ALA A 85 6.07 8.25 1.55
N ALA A 86 5.72 8.30 2.84
CA ALA A 86 6.67 8.56 3.93
C ALA A 86 7.80 7.53 3.97
N LEU A 87 7.46 6.23 3.96
CA LEU A 87 8.43 5.14 3.96
C LEU A 87 9.37 5.21 2.76
N ALA A 88 8.84 5.46 1.56
CA ALA A 88 9.62 5.62 0.35
C ALA A 88 10.58 6.81 0.43
N TRP A 89 10.13 7.95 0.94
CA TRP A 89 10.98 9.12 1.09
C TRP A 89 12.13 8.88 2.06
N ILE A 90 11.84 8.26 3.20
CA ILE A 90 12.84 7.91 4.21
C ILE A 90 13.83 6.91 3.60
N ASP A 91 13.34 5.84 2.96
CA ASP A 91 14.19 4.82 2.33
C ASP A 91 15.08 5.39 1.22
N ALA A 92 14.55 6.27 0.36
CA ALA A 92 15.32 6.91 -0.70
C ALA A 92 16.54 7.69 -0.18
N ARG A 93 16.49 8.17 1.07
CA ARG A 93 17.56 8.96 1.66
C ARG A 93 18.47 8.15 2.57
N SER A 94 17.90 7.34 3.48
CA SER A 94 18.67 6.60 4.50
C SER A 94 18.83 5.10 4.20
N GLY A 95 18.09 4.54 3.24
CA GLY A 95 18.10 3.11 2.94
C GLY A 95 17.55 2.23 4.07
N LEU A 96 16.69 2.81 4.92
CA LEU A 96 16.14 2.16 6.11
C LEU A 96 14.63 2.35 6.15
N LEU A 97 13.90 1.24 6.31
CA LEU A 97 12.47 1.26 6.62
C LEU A 97 12.26 1.11 8.14
N PRO A 98 11.80 2.16 8.84
CA PRO A 98 11.60 2.09 10.28
C PRO A 98 10.41 1.18 10.65
N ASP A 99 10.65 0.26 11.58
CA ASP A 99 9.64 -0.65 12.11
C ASP A 99 8.46 0.08 12.76
N ALA A 100 8.71 1.28 13.29
CA ALA A 100 7.70 2.16 13.85
C ALA A 100 6.63 2.61 12.84
N LEU A 101 6.86 2.44 11.53
CA LEU A 101 5.87 2.71 10.48
C LEU A 101 5.38 1.43 9.80
N THR A 102 6.25 0.44 9.58
CA THR A 102 5.86 -0.79 8.87
C THR A 102 4.94 -1.68 9.70
N LEU A 103 5.17 -1.78 11.02
CA LEU A 103 4.32 -2.57 11.92
C LEU A 103 2.90 -2.00 12.08
N PRO A 104 2.69 -0.69 12.34
CA PRO A 104 1.33 -0.16 12.39
C PRO A 104 0.63 -0.22 11.03
N LEU A 105 1.38 -0.12 9.92
CA LEU A 105 0.82 -0.32 8.58
C LEU A 105 0.28 -1.74 8.40
N MET A 106 1.02 -2.75 8.86
CA MET A 106 0.61 -4.15 8.83
C MET A 106 -0.62 -4.38 9.71
N ALA A 107 -0.59 -3.88 10.95
CA ALA A 107 -1.72 -3.99 11.88
C ALA A 107 -3.00 -3.31 11.32
N ALA A 108 -2.85 -2.15 10.68
CA ALA A 108 -3.96 -1.47 10.01
C ALA A 108 -4.53 -2.32 8.87
N GLY A 109 -3.68 -3.03 8.12
CA GLY A 109 -4.15 -3.97 7.10
C GLY A 109 -4.95 -5.14 7.67
N TRP A 110 -4.58 -5.63 8.85
CA TRP A 110 -5.33 -6.70 9.51
C TRP A 110 -6.70 -6.25 10.01
N LEU A 111 -6.81 -5.01 10.48
CA LEU A 111 -8.04 -4.48 11.08
C LEU A 111 -8.99 -3.86 10.05
N LEU A 112 -8.44 -3.18 9.04
CA LEU A 112 -9.21 -2.41 8.05
C LEU A 112 -9.28 -3.10 6.69
N GLY A 113 -8.48 -4.15 6.48
CA GLY A 113 -8.44 -4.89 5.22
C GLY A 113 -9.75 -5.62 4.93
N PRO A 114 -10.16 -5.70 3.66
CA PRO A 114 -11.45 -6.29 3.26
C PRO A 114 -11.54 -7.80 3.50
N GLN A 115 -10.41 -8.47 3.75
CA GLN A 115 -10.31 -9.91 3.90
C GLN A 115 -10.74 -10.39 5.31
N GLY A 116 -10.70 -9.50 6.30
CA GLY A 116 -10.82 -9.83 7.73
C GLY A 116 -9.50 -10.18 8.40
N PHE A 117 -9.46 -10.13 9.73
CA PHE A 117 -8.21 -10.20 10.52
C PHE A 117 -7.41 -11.49 10.29
N GLY A 118 -8.05 -12.67 10.41
CA GLY A 118 -7.34 -13.94 10.36
C GLY A 118 -6.73 -14.24 8.98
N THR A 119 -7.45 -13.92 7.92
CA THR A 119 -6.98 -14.08 6.52
C THR A 119 -5.89 -13.07 6.19
N ALA A 120 -6.02 -11.81 6.61
CA ALA A 120 -5.01 -10.77 6.41
C ALA A 120 -3.72 -11.06 7.19
N ALA A 121 -3.82 -11.53 8.44
CA ALA A 121 -2.69 -11.94 9.24
C ALA A 121 -1.98 -13.17 8.62
N GLY A 122 -2.76 -14.16 8.17
CA GLY A 122 -2.24 -15.32 7.45
C GLY A 122 -1.52 -14.95 6.15
N ALA A 123 -2.08 -14.01 5.38
CA ALA A 123 -1.44 -13.48 4.17
C ALA A 123 -0.10 -12.80 4.46
N SER A 124 -0.06 -11.97 5.50
CA SER A 124 1.15 -11.28 5.95
C SER A 124 2.22 -12.27 6.39
N ALA A 125 1.83 -13.27 7.19
CA ALA A 125 2.72 -14.32 7.68
C ALA A 125 3.28 -15.17 6.52
N LEU A 126 2.44 -15.55 5.56
CA LEU A 126 2.84 -16.32 4.38
C LEU A 126 3.89 -15.58 3.55
N VAL A 127 3.61 -14.31 3.22
CA VAL A 127 4.53 -13.47 2.42
C VAL A 127 5.82 -13.20 3.18
N TRP A 128 5.73 -12.88 4.48
CA TRP A 128 6.89 -12.67 5.33
C TRP A 128 7.78 -13.92 5.40
N ALA A 129 7.21 -15.08 5.72
CA ALA A 129 7.95 -16.33 5.85
C ALA A 129 8.59 -16.77 4.53
N GLY A 130 7.86 -16.65 3.41
CA GLY A 130 8.37 -17.00 2.08
C GLY A 130 9.55 -16.12 1.66
N LEU A 131 9.39 -14.79 1.76
CA LEU A 131 10.45 -13.85 1.37
C LEU A 131 11.63 -13.85 2.33
N ALA A 132 11.39 -13.89 3.65
CA ALA A 132 12.45 -13.97 4.65
C ALA A 132 13.22 -15.29 4.55
N GLY A 133 12.53 -16.40 4.30
CA GLY A 133 13.14 -17.70 4.06
C GLY A 133 14.03 -17.69 2.82
N MET A 134 13.55 -17.13 1.71
CA MET A 134 14.34 -16.98 0.48
C MET A 134 15.55 -16.07 0.69
N ALA A 135 15.38 -14.93 1.38
CA ALA A 135 16.48 -14.02 1.71
C ALA A 135 17.54 -14.69 2.60
N GLY A 136 17.10 -15.48 3.60
CA GLY A 136 17.98 -16.25 4.47
C GLY A 136 18.74 -17.35 3.72
N LEU A 137 18.07 -18.07 2.82
CA LEU A 137 18.71 -19.07 1.96
C LEU A 137 19.74 -18.42 1.04
N TYR A 138 19.38 -17.31 0.40
CA TYR A 138 20.30 -16.54 -0.44
C TYR A 138 21.54 -16.09 0.36
N ARG A 139 21.34 -15.55 1.57
CA ARG A 139 22.43 -15.15 2.47
C ARG A 139 23.37 -16.32 2.79
N ARG A 140 22.81 -17.50 3.08
CA ARG A 140 23.60 -18.72 3.35
C ARG A 140 24.40 -19.19 2.12
N LEU A 141 23.81 -19.12 0.93
CA LEU A 141 24.45 -19.59 -0.31
C LEU A 141 25.49 -18.61 -0.87
N ARG A 142 25.27 -17.29 -0.73
CA ARG A 142 26.10 -16.26 -1.37
C ARG A 142 26.94 -15.45 -0.39
N GLY A 143 26.74 -15.62 0.92
CA GLY A 143 27.44 -14.88 1.96
C GLY A 143 27.17 -13.37 1.95
N ARG A 144 26.12 -12.93 1.25
CA ARG A 144 25.75 -11.53 1.07
C ARG A 144 24.26 -11.36 1.23
N ASP A 145 23.87 -10.21 1.73
CA ASP A 145 22.48 -9.81 1.80
C ASP A 145 21.94 -9.47 0.41
N GLY A 146 20.95 -10.24 -0.04
CA GLY A 146 20.28 -10.01 -1.31
C GLY A 146 19.09 -9.07 -1.19
N PHE A 147 18.27 -9.26 -0.15
CA PHE A 147 17.00 -8.56 0.03
C PHE A 147 17.00 -7.80 1.36
N GLY A 148 16.56 -6.53 1.36
CA GLY A 148 16.47 -5.71 2.56
C GLY A 148 15.43 -6.26 3.53
N GLY A 149 15.80 -6.43 4.81
CA GLY A 149 14.87 -6.94 5.83
C GLY A 149 13.64 -6.04 6.03
N GLY A 150 13.79 -4.73 5.80
CA GLY A 150 12.68 -3.76 5.83
C GLY A 150 11.70 -3.95 4.67
N ASP A 151 12.19 -4.25 3.46
CA ASP A 151 11.36 -4.46 2.26
C ASP A 151 10.46 -5.68 2.41
N VAL A 152 10.98 -6.76 3.01
CA VAL A 152 10.19 -7.96 3.33
C VAL A 152 9.02 -7.61 4.26
N LYS A 153 9.27 -6.80 5.29
CA LYS A 153 8.21 -6.36 6.22
C LYS A 153 7.18 -5.46 5.54
N CYS A 154 7.62 -4.57 4.65
CA CYS A 154 6.74 -3.71 3.88
C CYS A 154 5.81 -4.53 2.96
N LEU A 155 6.36 -5.51 2.25
CA LEU A 155 5.58 -6.42 1.41
C LEU A 155 4.63 -7.31 2.22
N ALA A 156 5.05 -7.77 3.39
CA ALA A 156 4.18 -8.48 4.32
C ALA A 156 3.02 -7.59 4.80
N ALA A 157 3.29 -6.31 5.10
CA ALA A 157 2.24 -5.35 5.45
C ALA A 157 1.24 -5.18 4.30
N LEU A 158 1.73 -5.02 3.06
CA LEU A 158 0.88 -4.91 1.86
C LEU A 158 0.06 -6.19 1.61
N ALA A 159 0.59 -7.36 1.95
CA ALA A 159 -0.16 -8.61 1.89
C ALA A 159 -1.34 -8.65 2.86
N GLY A 160 -1.24 -8.00 4.02
CA GLY A 160 -2.38 -7.82 4.92
C GLY A 160 -3.50 -6.98 4.32
N TRP A 161 -3.16 -5.96 3.53
CA TRP A 161 -4.15 -5.07 2.89
C TRP A 161 -4.82 -5.69 1.68
N PHE A 162 -4.03 -6.29 0.77
CA PHE A 162 -4.52 -6.71 -0.54
C PHE A 162 -4.53 -8.23 -0.73
N GLY A 163 -4.02 -8.99 0.23
CA GLY A 163 -3.80 -10.43 0.11
C GLY A 163 -2.41 -10.78 -0.48
N PRO A 164 -2.02 -12.06 -0.42
CA PRO A 164 -0.67 -12.49 -0.77
C PRO A 164 -0.41 -12.43 -2.28
N GLN A 165 -1.41 -12.70 -3.12
CA GLN A 165 -1.28 -12.63 -4.59
C GLN A 165 -1.00 -11.20 -5.05
N ALA A 166 -1.75 -10.23 -4.50
CA ALA A 166 -1.54 -8.82 -4.82
C ALA A 166 -0.17 -8.33 -4.35
N ALA A 167 0.30 -8.75 -3.17
CA ALA A 167 1.64 -8.43 -2.69
C ALA A 167 2.74 -8.95 -3.62
N LEU A 168 2.60 -10.16 -4.18
CA LEU A 168 3.53 -10.69 -5.19
C LEU A 168 3.45 -9.92 -6.51
N GLY A 169 2.27 -9.50 -6.94
CA GLY A 169 2.09 -8.63 -8.11
C GLY A 169 2.77 -7.27 -7.92
N ILE A 170 2.62 -6.67 -6.75
CA ILE A 170 3.30 -5.42 -6.36
C ILE A 170 4.82 -5.63 -6.35
N LEU A 171 5.32 -6.73 -5.78
CA LEU A 171 6.74 -7.06 -5.81
C LEU A 171 7.26 -7.19 -7.25
N TRP A 172 6.53 -7.89 -8.11
CA TRP A 172 6.91 -8.04 -9.51
C TRP A 172 7.01 -6.69 -10.22
N LEU A 173 6.01 -5.83 -10.07
CA LEU A 173 6.02 -4.47 -10.62
C LEU A 173 7.16 -3.63 -10.03
N ALA A 174 7.43 -3.74 -8.73
CA ALA A 174 8.54 -3.06 -8.07
C ALA A 174 9.90 -3.51 -8.63
N CYS A 175 10.07 -4.80 -8.91
CA CYS A 175 11.27 -5.33 -9.56
C CYS A 175 11.46 -4.75 -10.96
N VAL A 176 10.39 -4.67 -11.76
CA VAL A 176 10.43 -4.06 -13.10
C VAL A 176 10.81 -2.58 -13.02
N LEU A 177 10.18 -1.82 -12.12
CA LEU A 177 10.50 -0.41 -11.89
C LEU A 177 11.95 -0.21 -11.42
N GLY A 178 12.40 -1.05 -10.48
CA GLY A 178 13.76 -1.03 -9.97
C GLY A 178 14.79 -1.36 -11.04
N LEU A 179 14.52 -2.35 -11.89
CA LEU A 179 15.37 -2.68 -13.02
C LEU A 179 15.45 -1.52 -14.02
N ALA A 180 14.31 -0.94 -14.41
CA ALA A 180 14.26 0.20 -15.31
C ALA A 180 15.05 1.41 -14.76
N ALA A 181 14.88 1.71 -13.46
CA ALA A 181 15.62 2.77 -12.78
C ALA A 181 17.12 2.47 -12.72
N CYS A 182 17.51 1.21 -12.53
CA CYS A 182 18.91 0.78 -12.54
C CYS A 182 19.53 0.96 -13.93
N LEU A 183 18.83 0.56 -15.00
CA LEU A 183 19.30 0.73 -16.38
C LEU A 183 19.42 2.22 -16.78
N ALA A 184 18.51 3.07 -16.28
CA ALA A 184 18.55 4.50 -16.56
C ALA A 184 19.71 5.23 -15.84
N ARG A 185 20.27 4.65 -14.77
CA ARG A 185 21.38 5.24 -14.00
C ARG A 185 22.71 5.07 -14.73
N ARG A 186 23.18 6.14 -15.38
CA ARG A 186 24.48 6.21 -16.08
C ARG A 186 25.72 6.36 -15.15
N GLY A 187 25.63 6.06 -13.85
CA GLY A 187 26.58 6.54 -12.82
C GLY A 187 27.29 5.49 -11.95
N GLY A 188 27.15 4.20 -12.22
CA GLY A 188 27.92 3.14 -11.55
C GLY A 188 27.21 2.43 -10.38
N TRP A 189 27.54 1.15 -10.25
CA TRP A 189 26.86 0.10 -9.46
C TRP A 189 27.24 0.08 -7.97
N ARG A 190 27.92 1.13 -7.48
CA ARG A 190 28.66 1.10 -6.22
C ARG A 190 27.87 1.53 -4.98
N ARG A 191 26.69 2.12 -5.13
CA ARG A 191 25.84 2.51 -3.99
C ARG A 191 24.72 1.49 -3.77
N PRO A 192 24.42 1.11 -2.52
CA PRO A 192 23.24 0.32 -2.19
C PRO A 192 21.99 0.94 -2.82
N TYR A 193 21.17 0.12 -3.46
CA TYR A 193 19.95 0.57 -4.11
C TYR A 193 18.79 0.49 -3.11
N ALA A 194 18.17 1.62 -2.80
CA ALA A 194 16.96 1.71 -1.98
C ALA A 194 15.76 1.19 -2.79
N PHE A 195 15.19 0.05 -2.40
CA PHE A 195 14.11 -0.62 -3.12
C PHE A 195 12.71 -0.20 -2.64
N GLY A 196 12.59 0.39 -1.45
CA GLY A 196 11.34 0.88 -0.87
C GLY A 196 10.57 1.87 -1.76
N PRO A 197 11.21 2.84 -2.44
CA PRO A 197 10.53 3.71 -3.41
C PRO A 197 9.87 2.96 -4.56
N CYS A 198 10.49 1.88 -5.04
CA CYS A 198 9.93 1.05 -6.10
C CYS A 198 8.70 0.27 -5.59
N ILE A 199 8.74 -0.24 -4.35
CA ILE A 199 7.58 -0.88 -3.71
C ILE A 199 6.44 0.11 -3.56
N ALA A 200 6.71 1.32 -3.06
CA ALA A 200 5.66 2.32 -2.86
C ALA A 200 5.04 2.78 -4.19
N ALA A 201 5.86 2.98 -5.22
CA ALA A 201 5.37 3.29 -6.57
C ALA A 201 4.51 2.16 -7.14
N ALA A 202 4.94 0.91 -7.01
CA ALA A 202 4.19 -0.25 -7.47
C ALA A 202 2.86 -0.42 -6.71
N ALA A 203 2.86 -0.24 -5.39
CA ALA A 203 1.66 -0.30 -4.58
C ALA A 203 0.69 0.85 -4.90
N GLY A 204 1.19 2.07 -5.10
CA GLY A 204 0.37 3.21 -5.56
C GLY A 204 -0.24 2.94 -6.93
N ALA A 205 0.54 2.39 -7.87
CA ALA A 205 0.03 1.97 -9.17
C ALA A 205 -1.05 0.89 -9.06
N TRP A 206 -0.86 -0.10 -8.18
CA TRP A 206 -1.86 -1.14 -7.91
C TRP A 206 -3.17 -0.56 -7.37
N MET A 207 -3.11 0.40 -6.44
CA MET A 207 -4.28 1.09 -5.91
C MET A 207 -5.03 1.91 -6.97
N LEU A 208 -4.29 2.54 -7.88
CA LEU A 208 -4.84 3.42 -8.91
C LEU A 208 -5.25 2.67 -10.18
N ALA A 209 -4.77 1.44 -10.41
CA ALA A 209 -5.10 0.60 -11.56
C ALA A 209 -6.62 0.44 -11.82
N PRO A 210 -7.46 0.12 -10.82
CA PRO A 210 -8.90 0.03 -11.04
C PRO A 210 -9.53 1.38 -11.43
N LEU A 211 -8.92 2.51 -11.08
CA LEU A 211 -9.40 3.84 -11.48
C LEU A 211 -9.12 4.13 -12.96
N GLY A 212 -8.01 3.62 -13.51
CA GLY A 212 -7.71 3.75 -14.94
C GLY A 212 -8.78 3.08 -15.79
N ALA A 213 -9.27 1.91 -15.36
CA ALA A 213 -10.39 1.24 -16.02
C ALA A 213 -11.68 2.07 -15.94
N VAL A 214 -11.96 2.74 -14.82
CA VAL A 214 -13.16 3.57 -14.64
C VAL A 214 -13.07 4.91 -15.39
N LEU A 215 -11.91 5.55 -15.44
CA LEU A 215 -11.70 6.86 -16.09
C LEU A 215 -11.53 6.76 -17.62
N LEU A 216 -10.98 5.64 -18.10
CA LEU A 216 -10.80 5.37 -19.54
C LEU A 216 -11.96 4.55 -20.12
N ALA A 217 -12.86 4.02 -19.28
CA ALA A 217 -14.09 3.42 -19.76
C ALA A 217 -14.91 4.50 -20.49
N PRO A 218 -15.40 4.21 -21.71
CA PRO A 218 -16.37 5.07 -22.35
C PRO A 218 -17.59 5.28 -21.42
N PRO A 219 -18.25 6.45 -21.43
CA PRO A 219 -19.36 6.74 -20.53
C PRO A 219 -20.58 5.81 -20.67
N TRP A 220 -20.58 4.95 -21.69
CA TRP A 220 -21.61 3.96 -21.96
C TRP A 220 -21.23 2.53 -21.51
N VAL A 221 -20.03 2.30 -20.97
CA VAL A 221 -19.64 1.05 -20.32
C VAL A 221 -19.98 1.16 -18.83
N SER A 222 -21.12 0.59 -18.45
CA SER A 222 -21.51 0.48 -17.04
C SER A 222 -20.50 -0.40 -16.29
N PRO A 223 -20.08 -0.02 -15.07
CA PRO A 223 -19.25 -0.90 -14.25
C PRO A 223 -19.99 -2.22 -13.99
N PRO A 224 -19.27 -3.34 -13.82
CA PRO A 224 -19.89 -4.60 -13.45
C PRO A 224 -20.69 -4.39 -12.16
N ALA A 225 -21.95 -4.84 -12.16
CA ALA A 225 -22.79 -4.77 -10.97
C ALA A 225 -22.05 -5.42 -9.78
N PRO A 226 -22.15 -4.85 -8.57
CA PRO A 226 -21.62 -5.53 -7.39
C PRO A 226 -22.24 -6.93 -7.32
N PRO A 227 -21.51 -7.96 -6.84
CA PRO A 227 -22.09 -9.28 -6.65
C PRO A 227 -23.37 -9.12 -5.83
N CYS A 228 -24.49 -9.57 -6.39
CA CYS A 228 -25.81 -9.41 -5.80
C CYS A 228 -25.73 -9.79 -4.32
N ALA A 229 -25.87 -8.81 -3.44
CA ALA A 229 -26.14 -9.08 -2.05
C ALA A 229 -27.42 -9.92 -2.02
N LEU A 230 -27.31 -11.18 -1.61
CA LEU A 230 -28.48 -12.01 -1.32
C LEU A 230 -29.42 -11.17 -0.42
N PRO A 231 -30.71 -11.03 -0.76
CA PRO A 231 -31.62 -10.28 0.07
C PRO A 231 -31.63 -10.88 1.49
N PRO A 232 -31.70 -10.06 2.56
CA PRO A 232 -31.65 -10.52 3.95
C PRO A 232 -32.83 -11.41 4.38
N ALA A 233 -33.73 -11.78 3.47
CA ALA A 233 -34.93 -12.57 3.75
C ALA A 233 -34.69 -14.09 3.82
N ALA A 234 -33.49 -14.59 3.49
CA ALA A 234 -33.22 -16.05 3.50
C ALA A 234 -32.95 -16.64 4.89
N PHE A 235 -32.87 -15.84 5.97
CA PHE A 235 -32.45 -16.31 7.30
C PHE A 235 -33.56 -16.35 8.37
N LEU A 236 -34.81 -16.06 8.01
CA LEU A 236 -35.96 -16.11 8.93
C LEU A 236 -37.11 -16.96 8.37
N ALA A 237 -36.83 -18.22 8.05
CA ALA A 237 -37.86 -19.25 8.01
C ALA A 237 -38.00 -19.85 9.41
N PRO A 238 -39.17 -19.76 10.07
CA PRO A 238 -39.36 -20.43 11.36
C PRO A 238 -39.32 -21.96 11.17
N LEU A 239 -38.52 -22.62 12.02
CA LEU A 239 -38.50 -24.08 12.21
C LEU A 239 -39.89 -24.56 12.64
N GLY A 240 -40.76 -24.93 11.69
CA GLY A 240 -42.07 -25.48 12.04
C GLY A 240 -43.15 -25.49 10.95
N ALA A 241 -42.86 -25.90 9.72
CA ALA A 241 -43.91 -26.20 8.73
C ALA A 241 -43.71 -27.61 8.14
N PRO A 242 -44.79 -28.41 8.00
CA PRO A 242 -44.69 -29.81 7.62
C PRO A 242 -44.35 -29.99 6.13
N LEU A 243 -43.67 -31.09 5.83
CA LEU A 243 -43.31 -31.57 4.50
C LEU A 243 -44.54 -31.64 3.58
N ALA A 244 -44.62 -30.73 2.61
CA ALA A 244 -45.49 -30.86 1.45
C ALA A 244 -44.69 -31.36 0.23
N ALA A 245 -45.27 -32.32 -0.47
CA ALA A 245 -44.71 -33.19 -1.51
C ALA A 245 -44.30 -32.46 -2.82
N PRO A 246 -43.65 -33.15 -3.78
CA PRO A 246 -42.76 -32.56 -4.77
C PRO A 246 -43.50 -32.02 -5.99
N GLY A 247 -43.13 -30.83 -6.45
CA GLY A 247 -43.54 -30.37 -7.78
C GLY A 247 -43.57 -28.86 -7.93
N THR A 248 -42.41 -28.23 -8.05
CA THR A 248 -42.16 -27.01 -8.86
C THR A 248 -40.67 -26.73 -8.84
N ALA A 249 -39.90 -27.54 -9.56
CA ALA A 249 -38.63 -27.09 -10.12
C ALA A 249 -38.92 -26.27 -11.38
N LEU A 250 -37.99 -25.37 -11.73
CA LEU A 250 -37.95 -24.50 -12.93
C LEU A 250 -38.51 -23.08 -12.75
N ALA A 251 -37.62 -22.17 -12.35
CA ALA A 251 -37.35 -20.93 -13.10
C ALA A 251 -36.04 -20.28 -12.64
N VAL A 252 -34.96 -21.06 -12.61
CA VAL A 252 -33.59 -20.53 -12.68
C VAL A 252 -33.20 -20.67 -14.15
N HIS A 253 -33.44 -19.63 -14.97
CA HIS A 253 -32.81 -19.43 -16.28
C HIS A 253 -33.30 -18.09 -16.85
N SER A 254 -32.60 -17.00 -16.56
CA SER A 254 -32.55 -15.77 -17.38
C SER A 254 -31.46 -14.85 -16.82
N CYS A 255 -30.21 -15.19 -17.10
CA CYS A 255 -29.06 -14.28 -17.11
C CYS A 255 -28.08 -14.83 -18.15
N LEU A 256 -28.30 -14.45 -19.40
CA LEU A 256 -27.28 -14.35 -20.45
C LEU A 256 -27.20 -12.86 -20.82
#